data_AF-A0A259RVA2-F1
#
_entry.id   AF-A0A259RVA2-F1
#
_cell.length_a   1.000
_cell.length_b   1.000
_cell.length_c   1.000
_cell.angle_alpha   90.00
_cell.angle_beta   90.00
_cell.angle_gamma   90.00
#
_symmetry.space_group_name_H-M   'P 1'
#
loop_
_entity.id
_entity.type
_entity.pdbx_description
1 polymer ?
#
loop_
_entity_poly.entity_id
_entity_poly.type
_entity_poly.pdbx_seq_one_letter_code
_entity_poly.pdbx_strand_id
1 'polypeptide(L)'
;MSNSRFIPFVAGICLSLMAAGTTFASSFKVGDRVFIPLYSENLLDDGYADGIIQRINADGTVNIKLSDVVNGEDKTMYGTCSPSGASENIMTAPTARAKEVVQDVPTDKILPWTIGQFQYVERENLSTTLQRWLGSGMAITPNSLDIADRRARELDLPRLRVVIAIAKLQVESTGGNGFPVPASRALHGAAKMLDDVAALVQSHPNAVSDAAAILAKTAPPHSKDLLVEAIVHIAHRMMTANDTQPYENAKVAYFSDKVAQAILSGHWPKW
;
A
#
# COMPACT_ATOMS: atom_id res chain seq x y z
N MET A 1 -42.96 30.46 -56.13
CA MET A 1 -43.49 30.69 -54.77
C MET A 1 -43.32 29.37 -54.01
N SER A 2 -42.16 29.09 -53.42
CA SER A 2 -41.79 29.41 -52.03
C SER A 2 -42.83 28.88 -51.03
N ASN A 3 -42.61 27.71 -50.41
CA ASN A 3 -41.87 27.59 -49.14
C ASN A 3 -42.04 26.21 -48.46
N SER A 4 -40.94 25.77 -47.84
CA SER A 4 -40.89 25.15 -46.49
C SER A 4 -41.46 23.73 -46.32
N ARG A 5 -40.78 22.74 -45.72
CA ARG A 5 -39.50 22.69 -44.99
C ARG A 5 -39.06 21.23 -44.88
N PHE A 6 -37.76 21.04 -45.03
CA PHE A 6 -36.98 19.86 -44.66
C PHE A 6 -37.04 19.60 -43.14
N ILE A 7 -37.15 18.33 -42.74
CA ILE A 7 -36.62 17.81 -41.47
C ILE A 7 -35.91 16.49 -41.81
N PRO A 8 -34.56 16.42 -41.77
CA PRO A 8 -33.87 15.15 -41.87
C PRO A 8 -33.84 14.47 -40.48
N PHE A 9 -34.34 13.24 -40.43
CA PHE A 9 -34.18 12.34 -39.30
C PHE A 9 -32.71 11.90 -39.28
N VAL A 10 -31.89 12.57 -38.47
CA VAL A 10 -30.48 12.20 -38.26
C VAL A 10 -30.45 10.89 -37.49
N ALA A 11 -30.01 9.84 -38.17
CA ALA A 11 -29.68 8.55 -37.58
C ALA A 11 -28.52 8.75 -36.57
N GLY A 12 -28.86 8.75 -35.28
CA GLY A 12 -27.89 8.68 -34.19
C GLY A 12 -27.33 7.26 -34.11
N ILE A 13 -26.27 6.99 -34.87
CA ILE A 13 -25.40 5.83 -34.62
C ILE A 13 -24.59 6.19 -33.37
N CYS A 14 -25.10 5.80 -32.20
CA CYS A 14 -24.31 5.69 -30.97
C CYS A 14 -23.25 4.61 -31.19
N LEU A 15 -22.10 5.03 -31.71
CA LEU A 15 -20.89 4.24 -31.75
C LEU A 15 -20.42 4.07 -30.30
N SER A 16 -20.94 3.05 -29.63
CA SER A 16 -20.42 2.55 -28.37
C SER A 16 -18.99 2.03 -28.61
N LEU A 17 -18.01 2.93 -28.49
CA LEU A 17 -16.62 2.56 -28.24
C LEU A 17 -16.60 1.87 -26.88
N MET A 18 -16.78 0.55 -26.92
CA MET A 18 -16.30 -0.31 -25.85
C MET A 18 -14.79 -0.05 -25.74
N ALA A 19 -14.37 0.52 -24.62
CA ALA A 19 -12.99 0.55 -24.22
C ALA A 19 -12.54 -0.90 -24.04
N ALA A 20 -12.08 -1.52 -25.13
CA ALA A 20 -11.28 -2.71 -25.06
C ALA A 20 -10.02 -2.31 -24.29
N GLY A 21 -10.00 -2.63 -23.00
CA GLY A 21 -8.76 -2.63 -22.23
C GLY A 21 -7.77 -3.47 -23.02
N THR A 22 -6.71 -2.85 -23.50
CA THR A 22 -5.62 -3.55 -24.19
C THR A 22 -4.94 -4.43 -23.15
N THR A 23 -5.46 -5.64 -22.96
CA THR A 23 -4.71 -6.71 -22.30
C THR A 23 -3.59 -7.06 -23.26
N PHE A 24 -2.41 -6.46 -23.05
CA PHE A 24 -1.20 -6.93 -23.71
C PHE A 24 -0.88 -8.30 -23.09
N ALA A 25 -1.49 -9.35 -23.62
CA ALA A 25 -1.00 -10.70 -23.41
C ALA A 25 0.38 -10.76 -24.05
N SER A 26 1.44 -10.54 -23.25
CA SER A 26 2.79 -10.73 -23.72
C SER A 26 2.94 -12.21 -24.08
N SER A 27 3.15 -12.51 -25.37
CA SER A 27 3.38 -13.87 -25.81
C SER A 27 4.80 -14.27 -25.43
N PHE A 28 4.96 -14.94 -24.30
CA PHE A 28 6.24 -15.45 -23.84
C PHE A 28 6.85 -16.47 -24.80
N LYS A 29 8.18 -16.53 -24.85
CA LYS A 29 8.97 -17.48 -25.65
C LYS A 29 9.99 -18.20 -24.77
N VAL A 30 10.39 -19.39 -25.21
CA VAL A 30 11.54 -20.07 -24.62
C VAL A 30 12.78 -19.18 -24.76
N GLY A 31 13.52 -19.02 -23.67
CA GLY A 31 14.67 -18.12 -23.57
C GLY A 31 14.34 -16.73 -23.01
N ASP A 32 13.06 -16.36 -22.89
CA ASP A 32 12.70 -15.07 -22.28
C ASP A 32 13.06 -15.05 -20.79
N ARG A 33 13.61 -13.91 -20.35
CA ARG A 33 13.73 -13.59 -18.93
C ARG A 33 12.40 -13.06 -18.43
N VAL A 34 11.94 -13.63 -17.32
CA VAL A 34 10.65 -13.30 -16.71
C VAL A 34 10.84 -12.88 -15.27
N PHE A 35 9.92 -12.04 -14.82
CA PHE A 35 9.78 -11.62 -13.43
C PHE A 35 8.58 -12.35 -12.83
N ILE A 36 8.78 -12.94 -11.65
CA ILE A 36 7.75 -13.65 -10.89
C ILE A 36 7.44 -12.78 -9.67
N PRO A 37 6.30 -12.07 -9.64
CA PRO A 37 5.91 -11.27 -8.50
C PRO A 37 5.67 -12.16 -7.27
N LEU A 38 6.32 -11.84 -6.16
CA LEU A 38 6.00 -12.40 -4.84
C LEU A 38 5.40 -11.27 -3.98
N TYR A 39 4.40 -10.58 -4.53
CA TYR A 39 3.80 -9.41 -3.92
C TYR A 39 2.89 -9.77 -2.74
N SER A 40 2.90 -8.93 -1.72
CA SER A 40 2.07 -9.01 -0.52
C SER A 40 1.06 -7.86 -0.48
N GLU A 41 0.04 -7.98 0.39
CA GLU A 41 -0.82 -6.85 0.73
C GLU A 41 -0.05 -5.78 1.50
N ASN A 42 0.90 -6.20 2.33
CA ASN A 42 1.88 -5.32 2.94
C ASN A 42 3.09 -5.17 2.01
N LEU A 43 3.24 -3.98 1.43
CA LEU A 43 4.33 -3.67 0.49
C LEU A 43 5.74 -3.88 1.09
N LEU A 44 5.86 -3.88 2.42
CA LEU A 44 7.13 -4.15 3.10
C LEU A 44 7.59 -5.60 2.93
N ASP A 45 6.62 -6.49 2.70
CA ASP A 45 6.82 -7.93 2.55
C ASP A 45 6.81 -8.35 1.07
N ASP A 46 6.82 -7.39 0.12
CA ASP A 46 6.94 -7.72 -1.29
C ASP A 46 8.25 -8.44 -1.55
N GLY A 47 8.23 -9.46 -2.39
CA GLY A 47 9.43 -10.11 -2.92
C GLY A 47 9.35 -10.25 -4.43
N TYR A 48 10.37 -10.88 -5.00
CA TYR A 48 10.33 -11.32 -6.39
C TYR A 48 11.25 -12.51 -6.63
N ALA A 49 10.98 -13.24 -7.71
CA ALA A 49 11.93 -14.15 -8.29
C ALA A 49 12.13 -13.82 -9.78
N ASP A 50 13.25 -14.24 -10.35
CA ASP A 50 13.50 -14.12 -11.77
C ASP A 50 14.10 -15.38 -12.35
N GLY A 51 13.88 -15.59 -13.64
CA GLY A 51 14.36 -16.79 -14.31
C GLY A 51 14.19 -16.74 -15.82
N ILE A 52 14.64 -17.80 -16.47
CA ILE A 52 14.56 -17.97 -17.91
C ILE A 52 13.59 -19.10 -18.24
N ILE A 53 12.63 -18.85 -19.13
CA ILE A 53 11.72 -19.88 -19.64
C ILE A 53 12.52 -20.95 -20.38
N GLN A 54 12.47 -22.19 -19.88
CA GLN A 54 13.09 -23.35 -20.50
C GLN A 54 12.16 -24.05 -21.48
N ARG A 55 10.86 -24.07 -21.17
CA ARG A 55 9.84 -24.78 -21.96
C ARG A 55 8.49 -24.09 -21.79
N ILE A 56 7.70 -24.12 -22.86
CA ILE A 56 6.27 -23.83 -22.85
C ILE A 56 5.54 -25.17 -23.04
N ASN A 57 4.63 -25.48 -22.13
CA ASN A 57 3.86 -26.72 -22.12
C ASN A 57 2.65 -26.64 -23.05
N ALA A 58 2.06 -27.80 -23.36
CA ALA A 58 0.92 -27.89 -24.28
C ALA A 58 -0.36 -27.20 -23.74
N ASP A 59 -0.45 -27.06 -22.42
CA ASP A 59 -1.54 -26.38 -21.70
C ASP A 59 -1.32 -24.86 -21.56
N GLY A 60 -0.20 -24.34 -22.08
CA GLY A 60 0.16 -22.91 -22.00
C GLY A 60 0.93 -22.51 -20.75
N THR A 61 1.18 -23.41 -19.80
CA THR A 61 2.08 -23.13 -18.66
C THR A 61 3.55 -23.15 -19.08
N VAL A 62 4.44 -22.64 -18.24
CA VAL A 62 5.87 -22.55 -18.53
C VAL A 62 6.74 -23.16 -17.43
N ASN A 63 7.84 -23.78 -17.84
CA ASN A 63 8.89 -24.24 -16.92
C ASN A 63 10.00 -23.19 -16.88
N ILE A 64 10.32 -22.70 -15.70
CA ILE A 64 11.25 -21.59 -15.50
C ILE A 64 12.45 -22.10 -14.72
N LYS A 65 13.65 -21.87 -15.25
CA LYS A 65 14.88 -22.02 -14.47
C LYS A 65 15.12 -20.72 -13.72
N LEU A 66 15.03 -20.77 -12.40
CA LEU A 66 15.27 -19.60 -11.56
C LEU A 66 16.74 -19.16 -11.65
N SER A 67 16.93 -17.86 -11.58
CA SER A 67 18.23 -17.20 -11.46
C SER A 67 18.44 -16.73 -10.02
N ASP A 68 17.38 -16.15 -9.44
CA ASP A 68 17.41 -15.49 -8.14
C ASP A 68 16.02 -15.47 -7.50
N VAL A 69 16.01 -15.40 -6.16
CA VAL A 69 14.81 -15.24 -5.34
C VAL A 69 15.13 -14.26 -4.22
N VAL A 70 14.32 -13.22 -4.12
CA VAL A 70 14.34 -12.23 -3.05
C VAL A 70 13.03 -12.34 -2.28
N ASN A 71 13.09 -12.93 -1.09
CA ASN A 71 11.96 -12.97 -0.18
C ASN A 71 11.75 -11.58 0.44
N GLY A 72 10.49 -11.16 0.61
CA GLY A 72 10.18 -9.88 1.23
C GLY A 72 10.53 -9.83 2.73
N GLU A 73 10.21 -10.91 3.46
CA GLU A 73 10.46 -11.01 4.91
C GLU A 73 11.96 -10.97 5.28
N ASP A 74 12.85 -11.33 4.35
CA ASP A 74 14.31 -11.34 4.55
C ASP A 74 14.97 -10.00 4.21
N LYS A 75 14.20 -9.00 3.78
CA LYS A 75 14.74 -7.67 3.43
C LYS A 75 14.95 -6.84 4.69
N THR A 76 16.19 -6.42 4.91
CA THR A 76 16.46 -5.24 5.73
C THR A 76 16.05 -4.01 4.91
N MET A 77 14.80 -3.55 5.04
CA MET A 77 14.39 -2.29 4.41
C MET A 77 15.11 -1.10 5.06
N TYR A 78 15.44 -0.13 4.22
CA TYR A 78 16.26 1.04 4.52
C TYR A 78 15.70 1.87 5.68
N GLY A 79 16.38 1.80 6.81
CA GLY A 79 16.20 2.74 7.90
C GLY A 79 17.31 2.59 8.92
N THR A 80 18.45 3.25 8.69
CA THR A 80 19.20 3.99 9.73
C THR A 80 20.48 4.65 9.15
N CYS A 81 20.51 5.99 9.23
CA CYS A 81 21.67 6.88 9.37
C CYS A 81 22.45 7.42 8.13
N SER A 82 22.28 8.74 7.93
CA SER A 82 23.23 9.74 7.38
C SER A 82 23.57 9.73 5.87
N PRO A 83 23.30 10.84 5.13
CA PRO A 83 23.87 11.07 3.80
C PRO A 83 25.29 11.60 3.96
N SER A 84 26.24 10.73 4.23
CA SER A 84 27.67 11.05 4.09
C SER A 84 28.23 10.25 2.93
N GLY A 85 28.43 10.97 1.82
CA GLY A 85 29.41 10.77 0.76
C GLY A 85 29.87 9.36 0.42
N ALA A 86 29.66 9.00 -0.85
CA ALA A 86 30.23 7.86 -1.56
C ALA A 86 29.64 6.50 -1.18
N SER A 87 28.62 6.08 -1.93
CA SER A 87 28.51 4.67 -2.30
C SER A 87 27.89 4.55 -3.69
N GLU A 88 28.72 4.19 -4.66
CA GLU A 88 28.31 3.67 -5.97
C GLU A 88 27.75 2.24 -5.87
N ASN A 89 27.07 1.91 -4.78
CA ASN A 89 26.45 0.61 -4.60
C ASN A 89 24.95 0.77 -4.77
N ILE A 90 24.50 0.57 -6.01
CA ILE A 90 23.14 0.09 -6.27
C ILE A 90 23.01 -1.20 -5.46
N MET A 91 22.36 -1.12 -4.29
CA MET A 91 22.34 -2.20 -3.31
C MET A 91 21.63 -3.44 -3.85
N THR A 92 22.41 -4.46 -4.18
CA THR A 92 21.95 -5.83 -4.37
C THR A 92 21.65 -6.45 -3.01
N ALA A 93 20.41 -6.88 -2.79
CA ALA A 93 20.06 -7.78 -1.70
C ALA A 93 20.90 -9.07 -1.79
N PRO A 94 21.12 -9.82 -0.69
CA PRO A 94 21.77 -11.12 -0.75
C PRO A 94 20.94 -12.05 -1.62
N THR A 95 21.47 -12.38 -2.79
CA THR A 95 20.79 -13.20 -3.80
C THR A 95 20.93 -14.68 -3.42
N ALA A 96 19.83 -15.30 -3.01
CA ALA A 96 19.77 -16.75 -2.95
C ALA A 96 19.69 -17.25 -4.39
N ARG A 97 20.83 -17.67 -4.95
CA ARG A 97 20.91 -18.26 -6.30
C ARG A 97 20.17 -19.61 -6.32
N ALA A 98 18.85 -19.56 -6.44
CA ALA A 98 18.02 -20.73 -6.65
C ALA A 98 18.35 -21.28 -8.03
N LYS A 99 19.04 -22.42 -8.11
CA LYS A 99 19.27 -23.16 -9.37
C LYS A 99 18.08 -24.08 -9.72
N GLU A 100 16.94 -23.84 -9.11
CA GLU A 100 15.76 -24.69 -9.19
C GLU A 100 14.99 -24.44 -10.50
N VAL A 101 14.45 -25.50 -11.07
CA VAL A 101 13.49 -25.41 -12.18
C VAL A 101 12.10 -25.54 -11.59
N VAL A 102 11.32 -24.47 -11.65
CA VAL A 102 9.90 -24.47 -11.29
C VAL A 102 9.11 -24.89 -12.50
N GLN A 103 8.21 -25.85 -12.32
CA GLN A 103 7.42 -26.46 -13.39
C GLN A 103 6.00 -25.91 -13.39
N ASP A 104 5.39 -25.91 -14.57
CA ASP A 104 3.95 -25.66 -14.79
C ASP A 104 3.48 -24.31 -14.23
N VAL A 105 4.31 -23.26 -14.38
CA VAL A 105 3.98 -21.90 -13.94
C VAL A 105 2.95 -21.28 -14.89
N PRO A 106 1.78 -20.82 -14.39
CA PRO A 106 0.81 -20.13 -15.23
C PRO A 106 1.36 -18.80 -15.76
N THR A 107 1.13 -18.50 -17.05
CA THR A 107 1.67 -17.29 -17.69
C THR A 107 1.05 -16.00 -17.17
N ASP A 108 -0.12 -16.05 -16.53
CA ASP A 108 -0.77 -14.90 -15.86
C ASP A 108 -0.12 -14.56 -14.50
N LYS A 109 0.76 -15.43 -13.99
CA LYS A 109 1.51 -15.24 -12.74
C LYS A 109 2.93 -14.70 -12.95
N ILE A 110 3.31 -14.42 -14.19
CA ILE A 110 4.63 -13.92 -14.54
C ILE A 110 4.51 -12.70 -15.44
N LEU A 111 5.54 -11.87 -15.42
CA LEU A 111 5.63 -10.64 -16.19
C LEU A 111 6.88 -10.67 -17.07
N PRO A 112 6.88 -9.95 -18.22
CA PRO A 112 8.12 -9.62 -18.89
C PRO A 112 9.07 -8.95 -17.90
N TRP A 113 10.35 -9.35 -17.89
CA TRP A 113 11.33 -8.91 -16.89
C TRP A 113 11.29 -7.40 -16.63
N THR A 114 11.36 -6.60 -17.68
CA THR A 114 11.39 -5.13 -17.58
C THR A 114 10.11 -4.57 -16.96
N ILE A 115 8.94 -5.13 -17.28
CA ILE A 115 7.66 -4.68 -16.74
C ILE A 115 7.58 -4.99 -15.24
N GLY A 116 7.91 -6.23 -14.86
CA GLY A 116 7.91 -6.62 -13.45
C GLY A 116 8.92 -5.85 -12.61
N GLN A 117 10.11 -5.59 -13.16
CA GLN A 117 11.12 -4.75 -12.51
C GLN A 117 10.61 -3.33 -12.24
N PHE A 118 9.99 -2.67 -13.22
CA PHE A 118 9.42 -1.34 -13.02
C PHE A 118 8.28 -1.33 -12.00
N GLN A 119 7.36 -2.30 -12.08
CA GLN A 119 6.27 -2.41 -11.11
C GLN A 119 6.79 -2.60 -9.69
N TYR A 120 7.79 -3.47 -9.52
CA TYR A 120 8.41 -3.71 -8.22
C TYR A 120 9.10 -2.46 -7.65
N VAL A 121 9.84 -1.71 -8.47
CA VAL A 121 10.46 -0.45 -8.03
C VAL A 121 9.42 0.59 -7.59
N GLU A 122 8.29 0.70 -8.31
CA GLU A 122 7.21 1.60 -7.91
C GLU A 122 6.56 1.16 -6.59
N ARG A 123 6.39 -0.15 -6.36
CA ARG A 123 5.92 -0.70 -5.08
C ARG A 123 6.88 -0.45 -3.92
N GLU A 124 8.19 -0.57 -4.14
CA GLU A 124 9.23 -0.23 -3.14
C GLU A 124 9.28 1.27 -2.81
N ASN A 125 9.04 2.14 -3.79
CA ASN A 125 8.94 3.58 -3.54
C ASN A 125 7.69 3.92 -2.70
N LEU A 126 6.59 3.21 -2.92
CA LEU A 126 5.38 3.30 -2.10
C LEU A 126 5.61 2.78 -0.69
N SER A 127 6.28 1.63 -0.53
CA SER A 127 6.61 1.07 0.79
C SER A 127 7.49 2.03 1.60
N THR A 128 8.49 2.66 0.96
CA THR A 128 9.34 3.68 1.57
C THR A 128 8.54 4.90 2.03
N THR A 129 7.56 5.34 1.22
CA THR A 129 6.68 6.46 1.57
C THR A 129 5.84 6.13 2.80
N LEU A 130 5.31 4.91 2.88
CA LEU A 130 4.55 4.44 4.05
C LEU A 130 5.43 4.27 5.29
N GLN A 131 6.64 3.73 5.15
CA GLN A 131 7.57 3.62 6.27
C GLN A 131 7.93 4.98 6.86
N ARG A 132 8.05 6.03 6.04
CA ARG A 132 8.25 7.40 6.52
C ARG A 132 7.09 7.89 7.40
N TRP A 133 5.88 7.45 7.08
CA TRP A 133 4.69 7.81 7.84
C TRP A 133 4.53 6.97 9.12
N LEU A 134 4.61 5.64 8.98
CA LEU A 134 4.52 4.68 10.08
C LEU A 134 5.68 4.83 11.07
N GLY A 135 6.88 5.10 10.55
CA GLY A 135 8.06 5.43 11.32
C GLY A 135 7.95 6.84 11.87
N SER A 136 7.70 6.96 13.18
CA SER A 136 7.35 8.18 13.91
C SER A 136 8.33 9.38 13.82
N GLY A 137 9.38 9.32 12.99
CA GLY A 137 10.47 10.30 12.92
C GLY A 137 10.64 11.09 11.62
N MET A 138 9.90 10.79 10.54
CA MET A 138 10.06 11.51 9.26
C MET A 138 8.78 12.23 8.82
N ALA A 139 8.94 13.39 8.19
CA ALA A 139 7.83 14.15 7.66
C ALA A 139 7.27 13.50 6.40
N ILE A 140 5.94 13.43 6.29
CA ILE A 140 5.23 13.01 5.07
C ILE A 140 4.30 14.13 4.59
N THR A 141 4.66 14.75 3.49
CA THR A 141 3.91 15.91 2.97
C THR A 141 2.61 15.49 2.28
N PRO A 142 1.58 16.36 2.21
CA PRO A 142 0.36 16.08 1.44
C PRO A 142 0.66 15.72 -0.03
N ASN A 143 1.60 16.42 -0.67
CA ASN A 143 1.99 16.13 -2.05
C ASN A 143 2.58 14.73 -2.22
N SER A 144 3.36 14.25 -1.23
CA SER A 144 3.86 12.87 -1.22
C SER A 144 2.71 11.87 -1.16
N LEU A 145 1.67 12.15 -0.38
CA LEU A 145 0.47 11.31 -0.27
C LEU A 145 -0.41 11.36 -1.53
N ASP A 146 -0.45 12.49 -2.23
CA ASP A 146 -1.14 12.61 -3.52
C ASP A 146 -0.45 11.80 -4.62
N ILE A 147 0.88 11.87 -4.67
CA ILE A 147 1.69 11.02 -5.56
C ILE A 147 1.47 9.55 -5.22
N ALA A 148 1.48 9.20 -3.93
CA ALA A 148 1.25 7.83 -3.49
C ALA A 148 -0.14 7.31 -3.89
N ASP A 149 -1.24 8.09 -3.70
CA ASP A 149 -2.58 7.65 -4.11
C ASP A 149 -2.68 7.44 -5.62
N ARG A 150 -2.06 8.33 -6.41
CA ARG A 150 -2.03 8.17 -7.87
C ARG A 150 -1.31 6.88 -8.26
N ARG A 151 -0.14 6.60 -7.70
CA ARG A 151 0.62 5.38 -7.98
C ARG A 151 -0.09 4.12 -7.50
N ALA A 152 -0.71 4.16 -6.32
CA ALA A 152 -1.52 3.07 -5.81
C ALA A 152 -2.71 2.75 -6.73
N ARG A 153 -3.29 3.77 -7.39
CA ARG A 153 -4.33 3.57 -8.41
C ARG A 153 -3.79 2.97 -9.70
N GLU A 154 -2.64 3.43 -10.17
CA GLU A 154 -1.97 2.89 -11.37
C GLU A 154 -1.58 1.42 -11.22
N LEU A 155 -1.26 0.99 -10.00
CA LEU A 155 -0.88 -0.38 -9.65
C LEU A 155 -2.05 -1.25 -9.16
N ASP A 156 -3.28 -0.73 -9.19
CA ASP A 156 -4.50 -1.39 -8.69
C ASP A 156 -4.36 -1.93 -7.25
N LEU A 157 -3.97 -1.05 -6.32
CA LEU A 157 -3.76 -1.36 -4.91
C LEU A 157 -4.85 -0.71 -4.04
N PRO A 158 -6.11 -1.21 -4.10
CA PRO A 158 -7.24 -0.57 -3.41
C PRO A 158 -7.05 -0.51 -1.89
N ARG A 159 -6.45 -1.55 -1.29
CA ARG A 159 -6.19 -1.59 0.15
C ARG A 159 -5.18 -0.52 0.59
N LEU A 160 -4.13 -0.33 -0.20
CA LEU A 160 -3.15 0.75 0.01
C LEU A 160 -3.78 2.14 -0.10
N ARG A 161 -4.74 2.33 -1.00
CA ARG A 161 -5.44 3.61 -1.14
C ARG A 161 -6.22 3.99 0.11
N VAL A 162 -6.79 3.00 0.82
CA VAL A 162 -7.41 3.24 2.14
C VAL A 162 -6.37 3.70 3.16
N VAL A 163 -5.21 3.04 3.20
CA VAL A 163 -4.09 3.41 4.08
C VAL A 163 -3.61 4.83 3.81
N ILE A 164 -3.44 5.20 2.54
CA ILE A 164 -3.03 6.56 2.14
C ILE A 164 -4.10 7.59 2.54
N ALA A 165 -5.39 7.26 2.43
CA ALA A 165 -6.46 8.13 2.90
C ALA A 165 -6.39 8.37 4.42
N ILE A 166 -6.11 7.32 5.21
CA ILE A 166 -5.88 7.44 6.65
C ILE A 166 -4.69 8.36 6.95
N ALA A 167 -3.58 8.19 6.22
CA ALA A 167 -2.40 9.05 6.37
C ALA A 167 -2.71 10.52 6.05
N LYS A 168 -3.50 10.79 5.00
CA LYS A 168 -3.97 12.14 4.65
C LYS A 168 -4.79 12.77 5.76
N LEU A 169 -5.76 12.04 6.32
CA LEU A 169 -6.57 12.52 7.45
C LEU A 169 -5.70 12.88 8.66
N GLN A 170 -4.67 12.09 8.95
CA GLN A 170 -3.74 12.38 10.03
C GLN A 170 -2.89 13.63 9.76
N VAL A 171 -2.36 13.80 8.54
CA VAL A 171 -1.62 15.00 8.15
C VAL A 171 -2.50 16.24 8.21
N GLU A 172 -3.75 16.16 7.75
CA GLU A 172 -4.73 17.26 7.82
C GLU A 172 -5.05 17.63 9.27
N SER A 173 -5.31 16.64 10.12
CA SER A 173 -5.63 16.84 11.54
C SER A 173 -4.53 17.56 12.34
N THR A 174 -3.29 17.49 11.87
CA THR A 174 -2.10 18.07 12.51
C THR A 174 -1.69 19.43 11.90
N GLY A 175 -2.49 19.98 10.99
CA GLY A 175 -2.25 21.28 10.36
C GLY A 175 -1.66 21.21 8.95
N GLY A 176 -1.72 20.04 8.31
CA GLY A 176 -1.55 19.89 6.86
C GLY A 176 -0.12 19.92 6.32
N ASN A 177 0.90 20.10 7.18
CA ASN A 177 2.29 20.22 6.69
C ASN A 177 3.06 18.89 6.68
N GLY A 178 2.54 17.86 7.33
CA GLY A 178 3.17 16.53 7.35
C GLY A 178 4.33 16.37 8.32
N PHE A 179 4.72 17.43 9.02
CA PHE A 179 5.76 17.41 10.05
C PHE A 179 5.19 16.96 11.40
N PRO A 180 6.02 16.33 12.25
CA PRO A 180 5.65 16.11 13.65
C PRO A 180 5.22 17.41 14.32
N VAL A 181 4.17 17.33 15.14
CA VAL A 181 3.61 18.47 15.87
C VAL A 181 3.54 18.17 17.37
N PRO A 182 3.48 19.21 18.22
CA PRO A 182 3.26 19.02 19.66
C PRO A 182 1.95 18.28 19.96
N ALA A 183 1.91 17.61 21.11
CA ALA A 183 0.78 16.85 21.64
C ALA A 183 -0.56 17.59 21.54
N SER A 184 -0.64 18.81 22.04
CA SER A 184 -1.84 19.67 21.97
C SER A 184 -2.37 19.83 20.56
N ARG A 185 -1.50 20.01 19.57
CA ARG A 185 -1.92 20.17 18.17
C ARG A 185 -2.37 18.84 17.59
N ALA A 186 -1.68 17.75 17.90
CA ALA A 186 -2.08 16.40 17.48
C ALA A 186 -3.46 16.02 18.04
N LEU A 187 -3.74 16.37 19.30
CA LEU A 187 -5.02 16.07 19.96
C LEU A 187 -6.16 17.02 19.54
N HIS A 188 -5.85 18.24 19.06
CA HIS A 188 -6.88 19.22 18.70
C HIS A 188 -7.77 18.74 17.54
N GLY A 189 -7.17 18.17 16.49
CA GLY A 189 -7.89 17.63 15.32
C GLY A 189 -8.26 16.15 15.43
N ALA A 190 -7.86 15.49 16.53
CA ALA A 190 -7.93 14.02 16.65
C ALA A 190 -9.36 13.47 16.59
N ALA A 191 -10.34 14.10 17.25
CA ALA A 191 -11.69 13.57 17.32
C ALA A 191 -12.31 13.38 15.93
N LYS A 192 -12.31 14.44 15.10
CA LYS A 192 -12.83 14.38 13.72
C LYS A 192 -12.01 13.40 12.86
N MET A 193 -10.70 13.39 13.01
CA MET A 193 -9.85 12.45 12.26
C MET A 193 -10.16 11.00 12.60
N LEU A 194 -10.45 10.69 13.88
CA LEU A 194 -10.89 9.36 14.30
C LEU A 194 -12.27 8.99 13.75
N ASP A 195 -13.22 9.93 13.66
CA ASP A 195 -14.52 9.73 12.99
C ASP A 195 -14.33 9.36 11.51
N ASP A 196 -13.52 10.15 10.80
CA ASP A 196 -13.29 9.94 9.38
C ASP A 196 -12.56 8.61 9.12
N VAL A 197 -11.59 8.26 9.97
CA VAL A 197 -10.91 6.95 9.93
C VAL A 197 -11.90 5.82 10.23
N ALA A 198 -12.79 5.98 11.21
CA ALA A 198 -13.85 5.00 11.52
C ALA A 198 -14.70 4.68 10.30
N ALA A 199 -15.11 5.72 9.56
CA ALA A 199 -15.92 5.58 8.36
C ALA A 199 -15.16 4.83 7.23
N LEU A 200 -13.85 5.07 7.08
CA LEU A 200 -13.02 4.37 6.10
C LEU A 200 -12.86 2.88 6.42
N VAL A 201 -12.71 2.53 7.70
CA VAL A 201 -12.43 1.14 8.11
C VAL A 201 -13.69 0.33 8.37
N GLN A 202 -14.88 0.95 8.37
CA GLN A 202 -16.16 0.27 8.60
C GLN A 202 -16.42 -0.87 7.61
N SER A 203 -15.99 -0.73 6.35
CA SER A 203 -16.08 -1.78 5.33
C SER A 203 -14.99 -2.86 5.44
N HIS A 204 -14.11 -2.77 6.44
CA HIS A 204 -12.96 -3.67 6.66
C HIS A 204 -12.98 -4.29 8.07
N PRO A 205 -14.06 -5.00 8.48
CA PRO A 205 -14.23 -5.48 9.86
C PRO A 205 -13.12 -6.43 10.33
N ASN A 206 -12.54 -7.22 9.42
CA ASN A 206 -11.41 -8.10 9.76
C ASN A 206 -10.16 -7.30 10.14
N ALA A 207 -9.82 -6.24 9.39
CA ALA A 207 -8.68 -5.38 9.71
C ALA A 207 -8.87 -4.67 11.06
N VAL A 208 -10.10 -4.26 11.37
CA VAL A 208 -10.45 -3.66 12.67
C VAL A 208 -10.26 -4.69 13.80
N SER A 209 -10.76 -5.91 13.62
CA SER A 209 -10.61 -7.00 14.59
C SER A 209 -9.14 -7.37 14.84
N ASP A 210 -8.35 -7.47 13.78
CA ASP A 210 -6.93 -7.83 13.89
C ASP A 210 -6.14 -6.70 14.55
N ALA A 211 -6.38 -5.44 14.16
CA ALA A 211 -5.79 -4.29 14.84
C ALA A 211 -6.15 -4.23 16.32
N ALA A 212 -7.41 -4.55 16.66
CA ALA A 212 -7.86 -4.65 18.04
C ALA A 212 -7.08 -5.72 18.82
N ALA A 213 -6.87 -6.90 18.23
CA ALA A 213 -6.08 -7.97 18.86
C ALA A 213 -4.61 -7.57 19.09
N ILE A 214 -3.99 -6.84 18.17
CA ILE A 214 -2.63 -6.31 18.32
C ILE A 214 -2.56 -5.29 19.46
N LEU A 215 -3.50 -4.33 19.49
CA LEU A 215 -3.55 -3.29 20.52
C LEU A 215 -3.86 -3.87 21.92
N ALA A 216 -4.66 -4.94 21.98
CA ALA A 216 -4.91 -5.72 23.19
C ALA A 216 -3.74 -6.62 23.61
N LYS A 217 -2.66 -6.66 22.82
CA LYS A 217 -1.47 -7.51 23.03
C LYS A 217 -1.79 -9.01 23.04
N THR A 218 -2.86 -9.41 22.36
CA THR A 218 -3.27 -10.82 22.19
C THR A 218 -2.80 -11.40 20.84
N ALA A 219 -2.23 -10.57 19.97
CA ALA A 219 -1.62 -10.94 18.71
C ALA A 219 -0.19 -10.35 18.60
N PRO A 220 0.65 -10.84 17.67
CA PRO A 220 1.96 -10.25 17.39
C PRO A 220 1.89 -8.74 17.12
N PRO A 221 2.94 -7.97 17.43
CA PRO A 221 2.92 -6.51 17.31
C PRO A 221 2.86 -6.01 15.86
N HIS A 222 3.11 -6.88 14.88
CA HIS A 222 3.10 -6.55 13.46
C HIS A 222 2.17 -7.49 12.67
N SER A 223 1.51 -6.93 11.66
CA SER A 223 0.61 -7.60 10.74
C SER A 223 1.15 -7.61 9.32
N LYS A 224 0.83 -8.67 8.57
CA LYS A 224 1.03 -8.75 7.12
C LYS A 224 0.01 -7.93 6.34
N ASP A 225 -0.95 -7.33 7.03
CA ASP A 225 -1.95 -6.43 6.46
C ASP A 225 -1.60 -4.99 6.79
N LEU A 226 -1.29 -4.21 5.75
CA LEU A 226 -0.93 -2.80 5.89
C LEU A 226 -2.05 -1.94 6.46
N LEU A 227 -3.32 -2.31 6.25
CA LEU A 227 -4.45 -1.60 6.84
C LEU A 227 -4.51 -1.81 8.36
N VAL A 228 -4.17 -3.01 8.83
CA VAL A 228 -4.04 -3.30 10.26
C VAL A 228 -2.93 -2.44 10.87
N GLU A 229 -1.75 -2.39 10.25
CA GLU A 229 -0.64 -1.53 10.68
C GLU A 229 -1.03 -0.05 10.75
N ALA A 230 -1.77 0.44 9.76
CA ALA A 230 -2.26 1.81 9.72
C ALA A 230 -3.23 2.13 10.88
N ILE A 231 -4.17 1.22 11.18
CA ILE A 231 -5.12 1.37 12.29
C ILE A 231 -4.37 1.37 13.63
N VAL A 232 -3.46 0.41 13.82
CA VAL A 232 -2.61 0.31 15.02
C VAL A 232 -1.77 1.58 15.19
N HIS A 233 -1.16 2.09 14.12
CA HIS A 233 -0.36 3.32 14.14
C HIS A 233 -1.17 4.53 14.61
N ILE A 234 -2.36 4.75 14.06
CA ILE A 234 -3.23 5.86 14.45
C ILE A 234 -3.64 5.73 15.91
N ALA A 235 -4.09 4.54 16.33
CA ALA A 235 -4.46 4.27 17.71
C ALA A 235 -3.28 4.52 18.67
N HIS A 236 -2.08 4.03 18.33
CA HIS A 236 -0.87 4.22 19.11
C HIS A 236 -0.48 5.69 19.25
N ARG A 237 -0.56 6.46 18.17
CA ARG A 237 -0.31 7.91 18.24
C ARG A 237 -1.29 8.61 19.15
N MET A 238 -2.57 8.22 19.16
CA MET A 238 -3.55 8.86 20.06
C MET A 238 -3.29 8.51 21.53
N MET A 239 -2.88 7.27 21.80
CA MET A 239 -2.52 6.83 23.16
C MET A 239 -1.23 7.49 23.67
N THR A 240 -0.24 7.71 22.80
CA THR A 240 1.11 8.17 23.19
C THR A 240 1.40 9.64 22.94
N ALA A 241 0.55 10.37 22.19
CA ALA A 241 0.74 11.79 21.90
C ALA A 241 1.00 12.63 23.16
N ASN A 242 0.51 12.18 24.33
CA ASN A 242 0.57 12.90 25.60
C ASN A 242 1.74 12.51 26.53
N ASP A 243 2.55 11.50 26.20
CA ASP A 243 3.70 11.09 27.05
C ASP A 243 4.82 12.16 27.12
N THR A 244 4.65 13.29 26.44
CA THR A 244 5.65 14.36 26.35
C THR A 244 5.33 15.59 27.20
N GLN A 245 4.10 15.79 27.74
CA GLN A 245 3.75 17.00 28.51
C GLN A 245 2.71 16.77 29.64
N PRO A 246 3.04 17.07 30.92
CA PRO A 246 2.22 16.67 32.09
C PRO A 246 0.91 17.44 32.33
N TYR A 247 0.57 18.48 31.55
CA TYR A 247 -0.62 19.31 31.76
C TYR A 247 -1.81 18.98 30.81
N GLU A 248 -1.64 18.07 29.86
CA GLU A 248 -2.65 17.68 28.85
C GLU A 248 -3.42 16.38 29.21
N ASN A 249 -3.13 15.79 30.38
CA ASN A 249 -3.58 14.48 30.85
C ASN A 249 -5.09 14.20 30.88
N ALA A 250 -5.94 15.23 30.95
CA ALA A 250 -7.39 15.04 31.16
C ALA A 250 -8.15 14.50 29.94
N LYS A 251 -7.65 14.73 28.71
CA LYS A 251 -8.30 14.26 27.48
C LYS A 251 -7.78 12.90 26.99
N VAL A 252 -6.66 12.43 27.52
CA VAL A 252 -6.00 11.19 27.06
C VAL A 252 -6.63 9.95 27.66
N ALA A 253 -7.02 9.97 28.94
CA ALA A 253 -7.85 8.90 29.47
C ALA A 253 -9.14 8.74 28.66
N TYR A 254 -9.77 9.85 28.24
CA TYR A 254 -10.95 9.82 27.38
C TYR A 254 -10.68 9.19 26.00
N PHE A 255 -9.59 9.54 25.31
CA PHE A 255 -9.27 8.96 24.00
C PHE A 255 -8.74 7.52 24.11
N SER A 256 -7.90 7.22 25.10
CA SER A 256 -7.38 5.87 25.36
C SER A 256 -8.47 4.91 25.81
N ASP A 257 -9.37 5.31 26.72
CA ASP A 257 -10.50 4.47 27.14
C ASP A 257 -11.47 4.25 25.98
N LYS A 258 -11.69 5.26 25.12
CA LYS A 258 -12.57 5.10 23.95
C LYS A 258 -11.94 4.26 22.85
N VAL A 259 -10.65 4.40 22.58
CA VAL A 259 -9.91 3.49 21.68
C VAL A 259 -9.91 2.08 22.28
N ALA A 260 -9.71 1.90 23.58
CA ALA A 260 -9.82 0.61 24.26
C ALA A 260 -11.23 0.01 24.19
N GLN A 261 -12.28 0.81 24.35
CA GLN A 261 -13.68 0.35 24.18
C GLN A 261 -14.01 0.01 22.73
N ALA A 262 -13.42 0.73 21.77
CA ALA A 262 -13.52 0.44 20.35
C ALA A 262 -12.93 -0.94 20.01
N ILE A 263 -11.73 -1.17 20.54
CA ILE A 263 -10.95 -2.40 20.44
C ILE A 263 -11.74 -3.57 21.02
N LEU A 264 -12.30 -3.43 22.23
CA LEU A 264 -12.98 -4.51 22.92
C LEU A 264 -14.37 -4.84 22.36
N SER A 265 -15.03 -3.87 21.70
CA SER A 265 -16.37 -4.07 21.13
C SER A 265 -16.36 -4.51 19.68
N GLY A 266 -15.21 -4.52 19.00
CA GLY A 266 -15.11 -4.77 17.56
C GLY A 266 -15.77 -3.67 16.70
N HIS A 267 -16.14 -2.56 17.32
CA HIS A 267 -16.82 -1.43 16.70
C HIS A 267 -16.07 -0.16 17.08
N TRP A 268 -15.59 0.59 16.09
CA TRP A 268 -15.05 1.91 16.36
C TRP A 268 -16.12 2.80 17.00
N PRO A 269 -15.77 3.70 17.95
CA PRO A 269 -16.76 4.52 18.63
C PRO A 269 -17.39 5.43 17.57
N LYS A 270 -18.70 5.61 17.61
CA LYS A 270 -19.35 6.74 16.94
C LYS A 270 -19.22 7.93 17.89
N TRP A 271 -18.56 9.00 17.44
CA TRP A 271 -18.22 10.14 18.27
C TRP A 271 -19.31 11.21 18.27
#